data_AF-A0A5N6RIM6-F1
#
_entry.id   AF-A0A5N6RIM6-F1
#
_cell.length_a   1.000
_cell.length_b   1.000
_cell.length_c   1.000
_cell.angle_alpha   90.00
_cell.angle_beta   90.00
_cell.angle_gamma   90.00
#
_symmetry.space_group_name_H-M   'P 1'
#
loop_
_entity.id
_entity.type
_entity.pdbx_description
1 polymer ?
#
loop_
_entity_poly.entity_id
_entity_poly.type
_entity_poly.pdbx_seq_one_letter_code
_entity_poly.pdbx_strand_id
1 'polypeptide(L)'
;MFSSCTLLLRRDGPRHLKHLSTTTRLPADLPLSHPTFLVWASNTSLGKTLVSAGLAASSLLSKSHSRPRKFLYLKPVQTGFPSDSDSSFVYRKLSSLSLRRNSLFPLFSSNHVLRASVPAANAVLGQGIAENGECGFRNLGWYEERRFEGERASAAASELVCKTLYAWRDAVSPHLAAQRENAVVEDAAVLRELLRCLRVESEGGGDEKKEMDVFCVVETAGGIASPGPSGSLQCDLYRYVITYLFIVFISFSFVAHNR
;
A
#
# COMPACT_ATOMS: atom_id res chain seq x y z
N MET A 1 -27.12 50.50 -32.62
CA MET A 1 -26.11 49.81 -33.45
C MET A 1 -24.92 49.46 -32.58
N PHE A 2 -24.89 48.27 -32.00
CA PHE A 2 -23.64 47.65 -31.52
C PHE A 2 -23.74 46.17 -31.86
N SER A 3 -22.89 45.73 -32.79
CA SER A 3 -22.84 44.39 -33.34
C SER A 3 -21.88 43.55 -32.50
N SER A 4 -22.38 42.52 -31.84
CA SER A 4 -21.57 41.53 -31.13
C SER A 4 -21.15 40.43 -32.11
N CYS A 5 -19.91 40.50 -32.57
CA CYS A 5 -19.29 39.46 -33.39
C CYS A 5 -18.87 38.29 -32.47
N THR A 6 -19.58 37.17 -32.53
CA THR A 6 -19.22 35.93 -31.81
C THR A 6 -18.26 35.13 -32.68
N LEU A 7 -16.98 35.15 -32.34
CA LEU A 7 -15.94 34.33 -32.97
C LEU A 7 -16.01 32.89 -32.43
N LEU A 8 -16.65 32.01 -33.19
CA LEU A 8 -16.58 30.55 -33.03
C LEU A 8 -15.19 30.05 -33.42
N LEU A 9 -14.29 29.92 -32.44
CA LEU A 9 -13.06 29.14 -32.64
C LEU A 9 -13.36 27.65 -32.46
N ARG A 10 -13.67 26.99 -33.58
CA ARG A 10 -13.50 25.53 -33.73
C ARG A 10 -12.03 25.20 -33.48
N ARG A 11 -11.76 24.43 -32.43
CA ARG A 11 -10.52 23.67 -32.29
C ARG A 11 -10.84 22.20 -32.52
N ASP A 12 -10.69 21.78 -33.78
CA ASP A 12 -10.53 20.38 -34.16
C ASP A 12 -9.14 19.93 -33.67
N GLY A 13 -9.10 19.24 -32.54
CA GLY A 13 -7.96 18.45 -32.10
C GLY A 13 -8.41 17.00 -32.01
N PRO A 14 -7.61 16.02 -32.48
CA PRO A 14 -7.97 14.61 -32.35
C PRO A 14 -8.02 14.28 -30.86
N ARG A 15 -9.23 14.20 -30.31
CA ARG A 15 -9.46 13.58 -29.01
C ARG A 15 -9.13 12.11 -29.20
N HIS A 16 -7.94 11.70 -28.79
CA HIS A 16 -7.67 10.30 -28.49
C HIS A 16 -8.46 9.94 -27.22
N LEU A 17 -9.80 9.90 -27.35
CA LEU A 17 -10.68 9.14 -26.49
C LEU A 17 -10.26 7.69 -26.69
N LYS A 18 -9.26 7.25 -25.92
CA LYS A 18 -9.04 5.83 -25.72
C LYS A 18 -10.33 5.33 -25.09
N HIS A 19 -11.15 4.71 -25.94
CA HIS A 19 -12.31 3.94 -25.57
C HIS A 19 -11.88 3.00 -24.44
N LEU A 20 -12.25 3.32 -23.20
CA LEU A 20 -12.05 2.49 -22.00
C LEU A 20 -12.98 1.27 -22.10
N SER A 21 -12.82 0.49 -23.17
CA SER A 21 -13.39 -0.85 -23.29
C SER A 21 -12.28 -1.85 -23.09
N THR A 22 -11.83 -1.92 -21.86
CA THR A 22 -11.34 -3.17 -21.30
C THR A 22 -12.21 -3.46 -20.10
N THR A 23 -13.31 -4.17 -20.35
CA THR A 23 -14.03 -4.95 -19.35
C THR A 23 -13.12 -6.07 -18.86
N THR A 24 -12.02 -5.72 -18.18
CA THR A 24 -11.30 -6.65 -17.33
C THR A 24 -12.23 -6.94 -16.16
N ARG A 25 -13.02 -8.02 -16.29
CA ARG A 25 -13.71 -8.66 -15.17
C ARG A 25 -12.64 -8.91 -14.11
N LEU A 26 -12.65 -8.14 -13.03
CA LEU A 26 -11.82 -8.49 -11.88
C LEU A 26 -12.36 -9.79 -11.26
N PRO A 27 -11.50 -10.64 -10.67
CA PRO A 27 -11.90 -11.94 -10.19
C PRO A 27 -12.99 -11.80 -9.12
N ALA A 28 -13.99 -12.67 -9.16
CA ALA A 28 -15.14 -12.72 -8.28
C ALA A 28 -14.83 -12.93 -6.78
N ASP A 29 -13.56 -13.00 -6.38
CA ASP A 29 -13.12 -13.54 -5.09
C ASP A 29 -12.14 -12.58 -4.38
N LEU A 30 -12.66 -11.43 -3.92
CA LEU A 30 -12.00 -10.68 -2.85
C LEU A 30 -12.34 -11.39 -1.53
N PRO A 31 -11.36 -11.85 -0.73
CA PRO A 31 -11.66 -12.49 0.55
C PRO A 31 -12.27 -11.46 1.52
N LEU A 32 -13.59 -11.52 1.70
CA LEU A 32 -14.36 -10.65 2.62
C LEU A 32 -14.47 -11.22 4.04
N SER A 33 -13.79 -12.34 4.33
CA SER A 33 -13.82 -12.99 5.64
C SER A 33 -13.22 -12.12 6.74
N HIS A 34 -12.44 -11.11 6.40
CA HIS A 34 -11.75 -10.25 7.34
C HIS A 34 -11.87 -8.77 6.94
N PRO A 35 -11.95 -7.86 7.93
CA PRO A 35 -12.03 -6.42 7.67
C PRO A 35 -10.78 -5.92 6.95
N THR A 36 -10.98 -5.35 5.76
CA THR A 36 -9.93 -4.77 4.94
C THR A 36 -10.26 -3.31 4.64
N PHE A 37 -9.33 -2.41 4.93
CA PHE A 37 -9.50 -0.96 4.78
C PHE A 37 -8.52 -0.38 3.77
N LEU A 38 -9.00 0.53 2.92
CA LEU A 38 -8.14 1.40 2.13
C LEU A 38 -7.85 2.70 2.91
N VAL A 39 -6.57 3.03 3.07
CA VAL A 39 -6.15 4.28 3.72
C VAL A 39 -5.83 5.32 2.65
N TRP A 40 -6.67 6.36 2.63
CA TRP A 40 -6.62 7.51 1.73
C TRP A 40 -6.24 8.78 2.48
N ALA A 41 -5.69 9.75 1.76
CA ALA A 41 -5.52 11.11 2.25
C ALA A 41 -5.89 12.13 1.18
N SER A 42 -6.30 13.32 1.61
CA SER A 42 -6.56 14.44 0.69
C SER A 42 -5.29 14.90 -0.02
N ASN A 43 -4.11 14.74 0.61
CA ASN A 43 -2.82 15.06 -0.01
C ASN A 43 -1.66 14.21 0.56
N THR A 44 -0.44 14.45 0.07
CA THR A 44 0.82 13.96 0.65
C THR A 44 1.07 14.58 2.03
N SER A 45 1.94 13.96 2.83
CA SER A 45 2.41 14.52 4.11
C SER A 45 1.35 14.80 5.19
N LEU A 46 0.16 14.19 5.09
CA LEU A 46 -0.89 14.27 6.11
C LEU A 46 -0.83 13.14 7.15
N GLY A 47 0.25 12.33 7.15
CA GLY A 47 0.44 11.27 8.15
C GLY A 47 -0.35 9.99 7.89
N LYS A 48 -0.60 9.61 6.63
CA LYS A 48 -1.20 8.28 6.28
C LYS A 48 -0.50 7.13 7.00
N THR A 49 0.82 7.07 6.89
CA THR A 49 1.65 6.02 7.49
C THR A 49 1.58 6.03 9.02
N LEU A 50 1.41 7.22 9.64
CA LEU A 50 1.22 7.33 11.09
C LEU A 50 -0.12 6.73 11.52
N VAL A 51 -1.19 6.96 10.74
CA VAL A 51 -2.51 6.36 10.99
C VAL A 51 -2.43 4.85 10.82
N SER A 52 -1.82 4.34 9.75
CA SER A 52 -1.61 2.90 9.54
C SER A 52 -0.84 2.26 10.70
N ALA A 53 0.24 2.89 11.17
CA ALA A 53 1.01 2.42 12.31
C ALA A 53 0.21 2.47 13.63
N GLY A 54 -0.63 3.49 13.82
CA GLY A 54 -1.52 3.62 14.98
C GLY A 54 -2.58 2.51 15.01
N LEU A 55 -3.18 2.20 13.87
CA LEU A 55 -4.14 1.09 13.71
C LEU A 55 -3.47 -0.25 14.03
N ALA A 56 -2.26 -0.49 13.50
CA ALA A 56 -1.48 -1.68 13.79
C ALA A 56 -1.18 -1.81 15.29
N ALA A 57 -0.75 -0.72 15.94
CA ALA A 57 -0.46 -0.70 17.37
C ALA A 57 -1.69 -0.95 18.22
N SER A 58 -2.82 -0.32 17.88
CA SER A 58 -4.08 -0.53 18.59
C SER A 58 -4.56 -1.98 18.47
N SER A 59 -4.49 -2.56 17.28
CA SER A 59 -4.94 -3.93 17.03
C SER A 59 -4.06 -4.98 17.73
N LEU A 60 -2.73 -4.85 17.63
CA LEU A 60 -1.79 -5.90 18.05
C LEU A 60 -1.30 -5.77 19.49
N LEU A 61 -1.25 -4.55 20.04
CA LEU A 61 -0.69 -4.27 21.37
C LEU A 61 -1.77 -3.98 22.43
N SER A 62 -3.05 -4.05 22.07
CA SER A 62 -4.14 -3.85 23.02
C SER A 62 -4.28 -5.05 23.97
N LYS A 63 -4.35 -4.78 25.27
CA LYS A 63 -4.61 -5.79 26.31
C LYS A 63 -6.08 -6.21 26.41
N SER A 64 -6.97 -5.52 25.69
CA SER A 64 -8.42 -5.81 25.74
C SER A 64 -8.81 -7.05 24.92
N HIS A 65 -7.91 -7.58 24.10
CA HIS A 65 -8.19 -8.73 23.27
C HIS A 65 -7.87 -10.04 24.01
N SER A 66 -8.78 -11.00 23.93
CA SER A 66 -8.64 -12.32 24.54
C SER A 66 -7.90 -13.33 23.65
N ARG A 67 -7.64 -12.98 22.39
CA ARG A 67 -7.01 -13.83 21.37
C ARG A 67 -5.89 -13.08 20.65
N PRO A 68 -4.86 -13.79 20.16
CA PRO A 68 -3.87 -13.19 19.27
C PRO A 68 -4.52 -12.72 17.97
N ARG A 69 -3.92 -11.73 17.32
CA ARG A 69 -4.45 -11.10 16.11
C ARG A 69 -3.40 -11.02 15.03
N LYS A 70 -3.85 -10.94 13.79
CA LYS A 70 -3.00 -10.66 12.64
C LYS A 70 -3.33 -9.29 12.07
N PHE A 71 -2.31 -8.46 11.84
CA PHE A 71 -2.44 -7.19 11.14
C PHE A 71 -1.65 -7.26 9.84
N LEU A 72 -2.36 -7.17 8.72
CA LEU A 72 -1.78 -7.15 7.38
C LEU A 72 -1.70 -5.70 6.88
N TYR A 73 -0.48 -5.21 6.68
CA TYR A 73 -0.21 -3.91 6.08
C TYR A 73 0.30 -4.10 4.65
N LEU A 74 -0.45 -3.58 3.67
CA LEU A 74 -0.08 -3.62 2.26
C LEU A 74 0.16 -2.21 1.73
N LYS A 75 1.31 -2.01 1.10
CA LYS A 75 1.67 -0.80 0.36
C LYS A 75 1.87 -1.16 -1.11
N PRO A 76 0.83 -1.06 -1.96
CA PRO A 76 0.95 -1.50 -3.35
C PRO A 76 1.99 -0.73 -4.16
N VAL A 77 2.13 0.58 -3.89
CA VAL A 77 3.00 1.49 -4.64
C VAL A 77 3.81 2.33 -3.65
N GLN A 78 5.14 2.30 -3.78
CA GLN A 78 6.10 3.07 -2.97
C GLN A 78 7.11 3.78 -3.87
N THR A 79 7.32 5.08 -3.69
CA THR A 79 8.39 5.84 -4.35
C THR A 79 9.42 6.30 -3.32
N GLY A 80 10.63 6.71 -3.74
CA GLY A 80 11.71 7.08 -2.82
C GLY A 80 12.47 5.93 -2.14
N PHE A 81 12.23 4.67 -2.54
CA PHE A 81 12.81 3.48 -1.91
C PHE A 81 14.30 3.27 -2.29
N PRO A 82 15.19 2.86 -1.36
CA PRO A 82 14.93 2.41 0.01
C PRO A 82 14.95 3.50 1.07
N SER A 83 15.27 4.75 0.73
CA SER A 83 15.32 5.86 1.69
C SER A 83 13.96 6.08 2.36
N ASP A 84 12.90 6.05 1.55
CA ASP A 84 11.51 6.07 2.00
C ASP A 84 10.92 4.65 1.91
N SER A 85 10.35 4.19 3.02
CA SER A 85 9.65 2.91 3.09
C SER A 85 8.58 2.96 4.18
N ASP A 86 7.33 3.09 3.75
CA ASP A 86 6.18 3.13 4.66
C ASP A 86 6.02 1.80 5.42
N SER A 87 6.26 0.67 4.76
CA SER A 87 6.26 -0.67 5.35
C SER A 87 7.34 -0.85 6.42
N SER A 88 8.57 -0.40 6.12
CA SER A 88 9.66 -0.40 7.11
C SER A 88 9.35 0.53 8.30
N PHE A 89 8.71 1.69 8.05
CA PHE A 89 8.27 2.58 9.11
C PHE A 89 7.26 1.89 10.05
N VAL A 90 6.18 1.31 9.52
CA VAL A 90 5.16 0.60 10.32
C VAL A 90 5.81 -0.54 11.12
N TYR A 91 6.62 -1.36 10.47
CA TYR A 91 7.34 -2.48 11.07
C TYR A 91 8.24 -2.07 12.25
N ARG A 92 9.11 -1.06 12.04
CA ARG A 92 10.01 -0.55 13.08
C ARG A 92 9.26 0.17 14.19
N LYS A 93 8.21 0.92 13.87
CA LYS A 93 7.43 1.65 14.86
C LYS A 93 6.71 0.70 15.80
N LEU A 94 6.15 -0.40 15.26
CA LEU A 94 5.50 -1.41 16.09
C LEU A 94 6.49 -2.13 16.99
N SER A 95 7.66 -2.48 16.44
CA SER A 95 8.79 -3.04 17.22
C SER A 95 9.20 -2.12 18.39
N SER A 96 9.27 -0.81 18.16
CA SER A 96 9.59 0.15 19.23
C SER A 96 8.48 0.28 20.27
N LEU A 97 7.22 0.11 19.87
CA LEU A 97 6.07 0.21 20.75
C LEU A 97 5.86 -1.06 21.58
N SER A 98 6.10 -2.25 21.02
CA SER A 98 6.02 -3.52 21.77
C SER A 98 7.04 -3.57 22.91
N LEU A 99 8.25 -3.05 22.69
CA LEU A 99 9.26 -2.94 23.75
C LEU A 99 8.87 -1.99 24.89
N ARG A 100 8.03 -0.97 24.61
CA ARG A 100 7.55 -0.02 25.63
C ARG A 100 6.25 -0.44 26.29
N ARG A 101 5.41 -1.16 25.56
CA ARG A 101 4.08 -1.59 26.01
C ARG A 101 4.14 -3.09 26.13
N ASN A 102 4.31 -3.61 27.35
CA ASN A 102 4.26 -5.05 27.62
C ASN A 102 2.99 -5.62 26.99
N SER A 103 3.14 -6.35 25.87
CA SER A 103 2.02 -6.92 25.15
C SER A 103 1.57 -8.21 25.83
N LEU A 104 0.27 -8.48 25.80
CA LEU A 104 -0.28 -9.68 26.43
C LEU A 104 0.22 -10.95 25.71
N PHE A 105 0.24 -10.91 24.38
CA PHE A 105 0.72 -11.99 23.52
C PHE A 105 2.11 -11.66 22.97
N PRO A 106 2.94 -12.68 22.66
CA PRO A 106 4.14 -12.48 21.86
C PRO A 106 3.79 -11.84 20.51
N LEU A 107 4.73 -11.11 19.92
CA LEU A 107 4.54 -10.47 18.61
C LEU A 107 5.57 -11.00 17.62
N PHE A 108 5.10 -11.63 16.55
CA PHE A 108 5.87 -11.86 15.35
C PHE A 108 5.65 -10.70 14.37
N SER A 109 6.71 -10.17 13.81
CA SER A 109 6.63 -9.08 12.83
C SER A 109 7.50 -9.41 11.64
N SER A 110 6.98 -9.19 10.43
CA SER A 110 7.71 -9.34 9.18
C SER A 110 7.51 -8.14 8.28
N ASN A 111 8.51 -7.89 7.42
CA ASN A 111 8.47 -6.83 6.43
C ASN A 111 9.06 -7.34 5.10
N HIS A 112 8.33 -7.13 4.01
CA HIS A 112 8.67 -7.66 2.68
C HIS A 112 8.62 -6.55 1.62
N VAL A 113 9.56 -6.60 0.68
CA VAL A 113 9.48 -5.81 -0.56
C VAL A 113 9.58 -6.77 -1.74
N LEU A 114 8.47 -6.92 -2.47
CA LEU A 114 8.33 -7.96 -3.48
C LEU A 114 9.04 -7.57 -4.78
N ARG A 115 8.68 -6.42 -5.35
CA ARG A 115 9.24 -5.93 -6.62
C ARG A 115 9.79 -4.53 -6.43
N ALA A 116 10.96 -4.29 -7.00
CA ALA A 116 11.59 -2.99 -7.02
C ALA A 116 12.11 -2.70 -8.42
N SER A 117 12.04 -1.44 -8.86
CA SER A 117 12.69 -1.01 -10.09
C SER A 117 14.19 -1.33 -10.05
N VAL A 118 14.85 -1.45 -11.21
CA VAL A 118 16.29 -1.73 -11.26
C VAL A 118 17.11 -0.74 -10.41
N PRO A 119 16.89 0.60 -10.48
CA PRO A 119 17.61 1.54 -9.62
C PRO A 119 17.37 1.33 -8.12
N ALA A 120 16.13 1.01 -7.74
CA ALA A 120 15.74 0.75 -6.35
C ALA A 120 16.35 -0.57 -5.81
N ALA A 121 16.30 -1.64 -6.61
CA ALA A 121 16.88 -2.92 -6.26
C ALA A 121 18.41 -2.83 -6.11
N ASN A 122 19.09 -2.13 -7.02
CA ASN A 122 20.54 -1.91 -6.95
C ASN A 122 20.94 -1.12 -5.70
N ALA A 123 20.09 -0.20 -5.22
CA ALA A 123 20.34 0.53 -3.98
C ALA A 123 20.26 -0.34 -2.72
N VAL A 124 19.60 -1.50 -2.79
CA VAL A 124 19.47 -2.45 -1.66
C VAL A 124 20.47 -3.60 -1.77
N LEU A 125 20.58 -4.24 -2.94
CA LEU A 125 21.38 -5.46 -3.14
C LEU A 125 22.82 -5.18 -3.62
N GLY A 126 23.14 -3.95 -3.99
CA GLY A 126 24.38 -3.62 -4.71
C GLY A 126 24.30 -3.92 -6.21
N GLN A 127 25.38 -3.61 -6.95
CA GLN A 127 25.46 -3.86 -8.40
C GLN A 127 25.80 -5.34 -8.68
N GLY A 128 24.80 -6.22 -8.66
CA GLY A 128 24.91 -7.59 -9.17
C GLY A 128 24.66 -7.68 -10.69
N ILE A 129 25.25 -8.69 -11.35
CA ILE A 129 25.06 -8.99 -12.78
C ILE A 129 23.56 -9.18 -13.06
N ALA A 130 23.04 -8.42 -14.02
CA ALA A 130 21.61 -8.29 -14.28
C ALA A 130 21.03 -9.53 -14.97
N GLU A 131 19.96 -10.10 -14.42
CA GLU A 131 18.97 -10.77 -15.25
C GLU A 131 18.07 -9.68 -15.84
N ASN A 132 18.09 -9.56 -17.18
CA ASN A 132 17.26 -8.63 -17.93
C ASN A 132 15.79 -9.07 -17.85
N GLY A 133 15.07 -8.60 -16.83
CA GLY A 133 13.61 -8.68 -16.80
C GLY A 133 13.00 -7.65 -17.76
N GLU A 134 12.05 -8.09 -18.59
CA GLU A 134 11.45 -7.31 -19.69
C GLU A 134 10.69 -6.02 -19.29
N CYS A 135 10.50 -5.72 -18.00
CA CYS A 135 9.66 -4.59 -17.53
C CYS A 135 10.32 -3.60 -16.55
N GLY A 136 11.65 -3.58 -16.44
CA GLY A 136 12.36 -2.62 -15.57
C GLY A 136 12.24 -2.89 -14.06
N PHE A 137 11.54 -3.96 -13.67
CA PHE A 137 11.47 -4.46 -12.31
C PHE A 137 12.35 -5.68 -12.09
N ARG A 138 12.84 -5.82 -10.85
CA ARG A 138 13.40 -7.05 -10.31
C ARG A 138 12.50 -7.59 -9.23
N ASN A 139 12.39 -8.92 -9.15
CA ASN A 139 11.87 -9.56 -7.95
C ASN A 139 12.93 -9.40 -6.85
N LEU A 140 12.68 -8.46 -5.95
CA LEU A 140 13.63 -8.13 -4.90
C LEU A 140 13.61 -9.21 -3.81
N GLY A 141 12.42 -9.76 -3.51
CA GLY A 141 12.25 -10.81 -2.51
C GLY A 141 12.79 -10.44 -1.12
N TRP A 142 12.98 -9.15 -0.85
CA TRP A 142 13.65 -8.70 0.37
C TRP A 142 12.72 -8.92 1.56
N TYR A 143 13.29 -9.47 2.62
CA TYR A 143 12.56 -9.95 3.79
C TYR A 143 13.35 -9.66 5.06
N GLU A 144 12.67 -9.15 6.08
CA GLU A 144 13.16 -9.10 7.45
C GLU A 144 12.07 -9.53 8.42
N GLU A 145 12.46 -10.15 9.54
CA GLU A 145 11.54 -10.55 10.61
C GLU A 145 12.13 -10.32 12.00
N ARG A 146 11.23 -10.18 12.98
CA ARG A 146 11.54 -10.08 14.42
C ARG A 146 10.46 -10.74 15.26
N ARG A 147 10.88 -11.24 16.42
CA ARG A 147 10.01 -11.79 17.46
C ARG A 147 10.19 -11.02 18.75
N PHE A 148 9.08 -10.74 19.43
CA PHE A 148 9.04 -10.09 20.73
C PHE A 148 8.28 -10.98 21.71
N GLU A 149 8.80 -11.12 22.91
CA GLU A 149 8.12 -11.83 23.98
C GLU A 149 6.92 -11.04 24.50
N GLY A 150 5.88 -11.75 24.91
CA GLY A 150 4.72 -11.19 25.59
C GLY A 150 4.56 -11.79 26.98
N GLU A 151 3.67 -11.22 27.78
CA GLU A 151 3.39 -11.70 29.15
C GLU A 151 2.97 -13.18 29.16
N ARG A 152 2.30 -13.65 28.10
CA ARG A 152 1.97 -15.07 27.88
C ARG A 152 2.95 -15.72 26.90
N ALA A 153 4.19 -15.96 27.34
CA ALA A 153 5.27 -16.50 26.48
C ALA A 153 4.95 -17.86 25.80
N SER A 154 4.06 -18.69 26.37
CA SER A 154 3.63 -19.98 25.81
C SER A 154 2.37 -19.89 24.92
N ALA A 155 1.79 -18.71 24.72
CA ALA A 155 0.61 -18.53 23.88
C ALA A 155 0.97 -18.29 22.41
N ALA A 156 0.02 -18.54 21.51
CA ALA A 156 0.15 -18.17 20.10
C ALA A 156 0.43 -16.66 19.95
N ALA A 157 1.35 -16.31 19.05
CA ALA A 157 1.82 -14.94 18.86
C ALA A 157 0.88 -14.13 17.98
N SER A 158 0.63 -12.87 18.33
CA SER A 158 0.09 -11.90 17.39
C SER A 158 1.07 -11.66 16.23
N GLU A 159 0.57 -11.31 15.06
CA GLU A 159 1.36 -11.23 13.83
C GLU A 159 1.19 -9.86 13.14
N LEU A 160 2.29 -9.15 12.87
CA LEU A 160 2.34 -8.03 11.93
C LEU A 160 2.99 -8.51 10.64
N VAL A 161 2.29 -8.36 9.51
CA VAL A 161 2.85 -8.60 8.17
C VAL A 161 2.82 -7.31 7.38
N CYS A 162 3.99 -6.74 7.10
CA CYS A 162 4.14 -5.58 6.22
C CYS A 162 4.61 -6.01 4.84
N LYS A 163 3.96 -5.55 3.76
CA LYS A 163 4.41 -5.81 2.38
C LYS A 163 4.33 -4.57 1.50
N THR A 164 5.44 -4.26 0.83
CA THR A 164 5.47 -3.37 -0.32
C THR A 164 5.44 -4.19 -1.61
N LEU A 165 4.49 -3.92 -2.51
CA LEU A 165 4.33 -4.72 -3.73
C LEU A 165 5.26 -4.23 -4.84
N TYR A 166 5.24 -2.94 -5.14
CA TYR A 166 6.10 -2.30 -6.13
C TYR A 166 6.77 -1.06 -5.55
N ALA A 167 8.10 -0.97 -5.72
CA ALA A 167 8.92 0.12 -5.20
C ALA A 167 9.78 0.77 -6.30
N TRP A 168 9.90 2.08 -6.27
CA TRP A 168 10.76 2.89 -7.14
C TRP A 168 11.71 3.73 -6.30
N ARG A 169 12.84 4.12 -6.89
CA ARG A 169 13.90 4.85 -6.20
C ARG A 169 13.65 6.34 -6.13
N ASP A 170 13.17 6.93 -7.21
CA ASP A 170 12.99 8.36 -7.32
C ASP A 170 11.85 8.82 -6.40
N ALA A 171 12.12 9.83 -5.59
CA ALA A 171 11.20 10.34 -4.56
C ALA A 171 10.20 11.34 -5.17
N VAL A 172 9.46 10.88 -6.18
CA VAL A 172 8.45 11.65 -6.92
C VAL A 172 7.13 10.89 -6.97
N SER A 173 6.13 11.45 -7.66
CA SER A 173 4.85 10.76 -7.85
C SER A 173 5.02 9.47 -8.67
N PRO A 174 4.17 8.44 -8.46
CA PRO A 174 4.37 7.11 -9.06
C PRO A 174 4.53 7.09 -10.59
N HIS A 175 3.71 7.84 -11.34
CA HIS A 175 3.84 7.88 -12.80
C HIS A 175 5.19 8.44 -13.28
N LEU A 176 5.73 9.46 -12.61
CA LEU A 176 7.03 10.04 -12.95
C LEU A 176 8.16 9.08 -12.62
N ALA A 177 8.09 8.42 -11.45
CA ALA A 177 9.09 7.43 -11.07
C ALA A 177 9.10 6.24 -12.05
N ALA A 178 7.92 5.75 -12.42
CA ALA A 178 7.75 4.69 -13.41
C ALA A 178 8.34 5.06 -14.78
N GLN A 179 8.08 6.28 -15.27
CA GLN A 179 8.63 6.77 -16.53
C GLN A 179 10.16 6.93 -16.47
N ARG A 180 10.69 7.56 -15.41
CA ARG A 180 12.12 7.87 -15.27
C ARG A 180 12.98 6.63 -15.09
N GLU A 181 12.44 5.62 -14.41
CA GLU A 181 13.17 4.38 -14.12
C GLU A 181 12.86 3.26 -15.11
N ASN A 182 12.12 3.57 -16.19
CA ASN A 182 11.68 2.61 -17.21
C ASN A 182 11.01 1.36 -16.61
N ALA A 183 10.21 1.57 -15.57
CA ALA A 183 9.60 0.54 -14.73
C ALA A 183 8.10 0.82 -14.60
N VAL A 184 7.38 0.75 -15.71
CA VAL A 184 5.93 0.96 -15.76
C VAL A 184 5.21 -0.32 -15.37
N VAL A 185 4.18 -0.20 -14.53
CA VAL A 185 3.31 -1.31 -14.16
C VAL A 185 1.85 -0.94 -14.43
N GLU A 186 1.16 -1.82 -15.15
CA GLU A 186 -0.25 -1.67 -15.46
C GLU A 186 -1.13 -1.88 -14.23
N ASP A 187 -2.28 -1.19 -14.20
CA ASP A 187 -3.24 -1.25 -13.10
C ASP A 187 -3.65 -2.69 -12.76
N ALA A 188 -3.89 -3.50 -13.79
CA ALA A 188 -4.26 -4.89 -13.65
C ALA A 188 -3.17 -5.73 -12.96
N ALA A 189 -1.88 -5.40 -13.15
CA ALA A 189 -0.78 -6.09 -12.50
C ALA A 189 -0.64 -5.69 -11.02
N VAL A 190 -0.88 -4.42 -10.69
CA VAL A 190 -0.95 -3.95 -9.30
C VAL A 190 -2.11 -4.63 -8.56
N LEU A 191 -3.30 -4.62 -9.15
CA LEU A 191 -4.50 -5.24 -8.56
C LEU A 191 -4.35 -6.75 -8.40
N ARG A 192 -3.80 -7.45 -9.41
CA ARG A 192 -3.57 -8.89 -9.33
C ARG A 192 -2.65 -9.25 -8.17
N GLU A 193 -1.56 -8.51 -7.99
CA GLU A 193 -0.60 -8.75 -6.91
C GLU A 193 -1.20 -8.44 -5.54
N LEU A 194 -1.97 -7.35 -5.43
CA LEU A 194 -2.72 -7.01 -4.23
C LEU A 194 -3.70 -8.12 -3.84
N LEU A 195 -4.55 -8.57 -4.78
CA LEU A 195 -5.51 -9.64 -4.56
C LEU A 195 -4.83 -10.97 -4.21
N ARG A 196 -3.68 -11.27 -4.83
CA ARG A 196 -2.87 -12.44 -4.49
C ARG A 196 -2.40 -12.38 -3.03
N CYS A 197 -1.88 -11.24 -2.58
CA CYS A 197 -1.47 -11.06 -1.19
C CYS A 197 -2.65 -11.19 -0.23
N LEU A 198 -3.81 -10.59 -0.53
CA LEU A 198 -5.00 -10.71 0.31
C LEU A 198 -5.47 -12.16 0.46
N ARG A 199 -5.44 -12.97 -0.62
CA ARG A 199 -5.79 -14.39 -0.56
C ARG A 199 -4.80 -15.22 0.24
N VAL A 200 -3.51 -15.14 -0.09
CA VAL A 200 -2.45 -15.93 0.57
C VAL A 200 -2.46 -15.68 2.08
N GLU A 201 -2.63 -14.43 2.50
CA GLU A 201 -2.61 -14.08 3.92
C GLU A 201 -3.91 -14.41 4.64
N SER A 202 -5.01 -14.62 3.91
CA SER A 202 -6.31 -15.07 4.44
C SER A 202 -6.43 -16.59 4.51
N GLU A 203 -5.76 -17.32 3.61
CA GLU A 203 -5.82 -18.79 3.50
C GLU A 203 -4.63 -19.51 4.14
N GLY A 204 -3.50 -18.82 4.36
CA GLY A 204 -2.23 -19.37 4.84
C GLY A 204 -2.20 -19.82 6.31
N GLY A 205 -3.35 -20.11 6.90
CA GLY A 205 -3.46 -20.62 8.26
C GLY A 205 -3.69 -22.12 8.29
N GLY A 206 -2.71 -22.90 8.78
CA GLY A 206 -2.98 -24.26 9.27
C GLY A 206 -4.04 -24.25 10.39
N ASP A 207 -4.48 -25.41 10.87
CA ASP A 207 -5.59 -25.51 11.83
C ASP A 207 -5.40 -24.67 13.12
N GLU A 208 -4.16 -24.36 13.51
CA GLU A 208 -3.82 -23.48 14.66
C GLU A 208 -3.95 -21.97 14.38
N LYS A 209 -3.90 -21.53 13.11
CA LYS A 209 -4.04 -20.11 12.70
C LYS A 209 -5.49 -19.72 12.37
N LYS A 210 -6.43 -20.68 12.36
CA LYS A 210 -7.87 -20.44 12.12
C LYS A 210 -8.55 -19.60 13.21
N GLU A 211 -7.90 -19.37 14.35
CA GLU A 211 -8.46 -18.61 15.48
C GLU A 211 -8.01 -17.14 15.59
N MET A 212 -7.15 -16.64 14.70
CA MET A 212 -6.68 -15.25 14.77
C MET A 212 -7.59 -14.29 14.01
N ASP A 213 -8.08 -13.26 14.71
CA ASP A 213 -8.78 -12.16 14.05
C ASP A 213 -7.80 -11.38 13.17
N VAL A 214 -8.03 -11.40 11.85
CA VAL A 214 -7.23 -10.65 10.87
C VAL A 214 -7.79 -9.24 10.67
N PHE A 215 -6.92 -8.24 10.60
CA PHE A 215 -7.23 -6.87 10.23
C PHE A 215 -6.28 -6.42 9.11
N CYS A 216 -6.81 -5.97 7.99
CA CYS A 216 -6.00 -5.58 6.83
C CYS A 216 -6.12 -4.08 6.52
N VAL A 217 -4.98 -3.46 6.21
CA VAL A 217 -4.88 -2.11 5.67
C VAL A 217 -4.13 -2.13 4.36
N VAL A 218 -4.70 -1.48 3.35
CA VAL A 218 -4.07 -1.19 2.07
C VAL A 218 -3.85 0.33 2.00
N GLU A 219 -2.60 0.75 2.07
CA GLU A 219 -2.24 2.16 2.09
C GLU A 219 -1.95 2.68 0.67
N THR A 220 -2.63 3.75 0.28
CA THR A 220 -2.44 4.41 -1.03
C THR A 220 -1.17 5.30 -1.07
N ALA A 221 -0.75 5.72 -2.27
CA ALA A 221 0.45 6.51 -2.49
C ALA A 221 0.11 7.96 -2.86
N GLY A 222 0.31 8.93 -1.98
CA GLY A 222 -0.06 10.34 -2.25
C GLY A 222 -1.54 10.65 -1.95
N GLY A 223 -2.17 11.51 -2.75
CA GLY A 223 -3.57 11.93 -2.57
C GLY A 223 -4.57 11.04 -3.34
N ILE A 224 -5.87 11.29 -3.15
CA ILE A 224 -6.96 10.49 -3.77
C ILE A 224 -6.81 10.36 -5.29
N ALA A 225 -6.68 11.49 -5.96
CA ALA A 225 -6.55 11.56 -7.41
C ALA A 225 -5.07 11.68 -7.85
N SER A 226 -4.12 11.29 -7.00
CA SER A 226 -2.73 11.22 -7.47
C SER A 226 -2.60 10.10 -8.51
N PRO A 227 -1.86 10.34 -9.62
CA PRO A 227 -1.64 9.32 -10.64
C PRO A 227 -0.80 8.17 -10.10
N GLY A 228 -1.27 6.95 -10.34
CA GLY A 228 -0.54 5.71 -10.12
C GLY A 228 0.56 5.49 -11.17
N PRO A 229 1.27 4.36 -11.12
CA PRO A 229 2.42 4.09 -12.00
C PRO A 229 2.10 4.09 -13.50
N SER A 230 0.89 3.68 -13.87
CA SER A 230 0.36 3.68 -15.24
C SER A 230 -0.06 5.07 -15.73
N GLY A 231 -0.17 6.05 -14.83
CA GLY A 231 -0.77 7.36 -15.06
C GLY A 231 -2.26 7.45 -14.76
N SER A 232 -2.97 6.32 -14.58
CA SER A 232 -4.36 6.31 -14.09
C SER A 232 -4.46 6.97 -12.72
N LEU A 233 -5.57 7.66 -12.42
CA LEU A 233 -5.83 8.16 -11.07
C LEU A 233 -5.95 6.98 -10.11
N GLN A 234 -5.41 7.09 -8.90
CA GLN A 234 -5.51 5.99 -7.93
C GLN A 234 -6.95 5.64 -7.58
N CYS A 235 -7.85 6.62 -7.49
CA CYS A 235 -9.26 6.35 -7.25
C CYS A 235 -9.89 5.47 -8.35
N ASP A 236 -9.41 5.56 -9.59
CA ASP A 236 -9.82 4.70 -10.69
C ASP A 236 -9.13 3.34 -10.64
N LEU A 237 -7.83 3.30 -10.35
CA LEU A 237 -7.05 2.06 -10.14
C LEU A 237 -7.73 1.15 -9.11
N TYR A 238 -8.10 1.71 -7.95
CA TYR A 238 -8.71 0.93 -6.87
C TYR A 238 -10.23 0.85 -6.93
N ARG A 239 -10.91 1.49 -7.90
CA ARG A 239 -12.38 1.60 -7.96
C ARG A 239 -13.11 0.27 -7.77
N TYR A 240 -12.57 -0.79 -8.37
CA TYR A 240 -13.19 -2.10 -8.35
C TYR A 240 -12.93 -2.92 -7.08
N VAL A 241 -11.99 -2.47 -6.23
CA VAL A 241 -11.76 -3.03 -4.90
C VAL A 241 -12.44 -2.17 -3.83
N ILE A 242 -12.51 -0.85 -4.04
CA ILE A 242 -13.18 0.12 -3.15
C ILE A 242 -14.64 -0.24 -2.87
N THR A 243 -15.38 -0.82 -3.83
CA THR A 243 -16.80 -1.18 -3.62
C THR A 243 -17.02 -2.19 -2.50
N TYR A 244 -15.97 -2.89 -2.08
CA TYR A 244 -16.04 -3.93 -1.05
C TYR A 244 -15.19 -3.62 0.18
N LEU A 245 -14.50 -2.47 0.20
CA LEU A 245 -13.53 -2.12 1.23
C LEU A 245 -13.97 -0.86 1.98
N PHE A 246 -13.75 -0.87 3.30
CA PHE A 246 -13.98 0.32 4.11
C PHE A 246 -12.90 1.38 3.86
N ILE A 247 -13.26 2.66 3.99
CA ILE A 247 -12.36 3.78 3.71
C ILE A 247 -11.97 4.48 5.00
N VAL A 248 -10.66 4.64 5.22
CA VAL A 248 -10.11 5.60 6.18
C VAL A 248 -9.64 6.82 5.39
N PHE A 249 -10.26 7.97 5.63
CA PHE A 249 -9.92 9.22 4.94
C PHE A 249 -9.28 10.23 5.88
N ILE A 250 -8.10 10.73 5.50
CA ILE A 250 -7.32 11.68 6.32
C ILE A 250 -7.28 13.03 5.60
N SER A 251 -7.79 14.07 6.26
CA SER A 251 -7.73 15.45 5.79
C SER A 251 -7.56 16.41 6.97
N PHE A 252 -6.78 17.47 6.78
CA PHE A 252 -6.68 18.59 7.71
C PHE A 252 -7.22 19.84 7.03
N SER A 253 -8.13 20.55 7.69
CA SER A 253 -8.55 21.89 7.29
C SER A 253 -7.78 22.89 8.15
N PHE A 254 -6.89 23.66 7.54
CA PHE A 254 -6.27 24.80 8.22
C PHE A 254 -7.26 25.97 8.16
N VAL A 255 -7.89 26.29 9.29
CA VAL A 255 -8.62 27.55 9.42
C VAL A 255 -7.58 28.64 9.67
N ALA A 256 -7.21 29.36 8.62
CA ALA A 256 -6.43 30.58 8.78
C ALA A 256 -7.29 31.59 9.56
N HIS A 257 -6.98 31.78 10.84
CA HIS A 257 -7.45 32.97 11.55
C HIS A 257 -6.66 34.15 11.00
N ASN A 258 -7.29 34.93 10.10
CA ASN A 258 -6.82 36.28 9.80
C ASN A 258 -6.93 37.08 11.12
N ARG A 259 -5.78 37.34 11.74
CA ARG A 259 -5.65 38.36 12.79
C ARG A 259 -5.31 39.69 12.14
#